data_AF-A0A844FRP4-F1
#
_entry.id   AF-A0A844FRP4-F1
#
_cell.length_a   1.000
_cell.length_b   1.000
_cell.length_c   1.000
_cell.angle_alpha   90.00
_cell.angle_beta   90.00
_cell.angle_gamma   90.00
#
_symmetry.space_group_name_H-M   'P 1'
#
loop_
_entity.id
_entity.type
_entity.pdbx_description
1 polymer ?
#
loop_
_entity_poly.entity_id
_entity_poly.type
_entity_poly.pdbx_seq_one_letter_code
_entity_poly.pdbx_strand_id
1 'polypeptide(L)'
;MNPYDILGISSDASDEEVKKAYRKLSKKYHPDANIGSPHQAEYTEKFKEVQNAYKTIMDARKNGTQPHFNGQYENQTGQEAYAYNQAAMYMQANQFDEAWKILDTIRVRNDVWFYYSAICQNALGNRLQAIEFAKTAYSMNPNNLEYIILLQSLQSGSSQYQQTSSQYGRAMSPSQCCYAYLLLQCLCGACFGGRYGIICC
;
A
#
# COMPACT_ATOMS: atom_id res chain seq x y z
N MET A 1 1.98 25.29 -8.94
CA MET A 1 1.17 25.16 -10.18
C MET A 1 0.06 24.17 -9.92
N ASN A 2 -1.16 24.49 -10.35
CA ASN A 2 -2.28 23.58 -10.23
C ASN A 2 -2.09 22.44 -11.26
N PRO A 3 -2.16 21.14 -10.88
CA PRO A 3 -1.97 20.05 -11.83
C PRO A 3 -3.00 20.03 -12.96
N TYR A 4 -4.19 20.58 -12.74
CA TYR A 4 -5.24 20.71 -13.77
C TYR A 4 -4.83 21.71 -14.87
N ASP A 5 -4.17 22.81 -14.49
CA ASP A 5 -3.68 23.82 -15.44
C ASP A 5 -2.55 23.25 -16.32
N ILE A 6 -1.71 22.37 -15.77
CA ILE A 6 -0.62 21.69 -16.52
C ILE A 6 -1.18 20.76 -17.60
N LEU A 7 -2.30 20.08 -17.30
CA LEU A 7 -3.01 19.25 -18.28
C LEU A 7 -3.94 20.05 -19.20
N GLY A 8 -4.18 21.33 -18.90
CA GLY A 8 -5.06 22.23 -19.68
C GLY A 8 -6.53 21.84 -19.58
N ILE A 9 -6.97 21.36 -18.41
CA ILE A 9 -8.33 20.91 -18.14
C ILE A 9 -8.91 21.63 -16.92
N SER A 10 -10.24 21.65 -16.79
CA SER A 10 -10.90 22.19 -15.60
C SER A 10 -10.58 21.35 -14.36
N SER A 11 -10.59 21.98 -13.18
CA SER A 11 -10.54 21.27 -11.89
C SER A 11 -11.69 20.28 -11.70
N ASP A 12 -12.82 20.54 -12.36
CA ASP A 12 -14.03 19.70 -12.34
C ASP A 12 -14.03 18.60 -13.42
N ALA A 13 -12.92 18.44 -14.17
CA ALA A 13 -12.84 17.47 -15.26
C ALA A 13 -12.99 16.02 -14.76
N SER A 14 -13.73 15.20 -15.50
CA SER A 14 -13.91 13.77 -15.21
C SER A 14 -12.61 12.96 -15.37
N ASP A 15 -12.53 11.78 -14.75
CA ASP A 15 -11.36 10.88 -14.87
C ASP A 15 -11.04 10.51 -16.33
N GLU A 16 -12.10 10.37 -17.15
CA GLU A 16 -12.04 10.15 -18.59
C GLU A 16 -11.30 11.30 -19.30
N GLU A 17 -11.66 12.54 -18.96
CA GLU A 17 -11.06 13.75 -19.53
C GLU A 17 -9.60 13.93 -19.09
N VAL A 18 -9.30 13.66 -17.82
CA VAL A 18 -7.92 13.67 -17.28
C VAL A 18 -7.04 12.68 -18.05
N LYS A 19 -7.51 11.43 -18.24
CA LYS A 19 -6.80 10.40 -19.01
C LYS A 19 -6.64 10.79 -20.48
N LYS A 20 -7.67 11.39 -21.08
CA LYS A 20 -7.64 11.83 -22.48
C LYS A 20 -6.63 12.97 -22.69
N ALA A 21 -6.59 13.95 -21.80
CA ALA A 21 -5.61 15.04 -21.82
C ALA A 21 -4.19 14.51 -21.64
N TYR A 22 -3.97 13.63 -20.66
CA TYR A 22 -2.68 12.99 -20.43
C TYR A 22 -2.16 12.23 -21.66
N ARG A 23 -3.01 11.42 -22.31
CA ARG A 23 -2.63 10.67 -23.53
C ARG A 23 -2.22 11.60 -24.67
N LYS A 24 -2.95 12.71 -24.85
CA LYS A 24 -2.66 13.71 -25.89
C LYS A 24 -1.33 14.41 -25.66
N LEU A 25 -1.06 14.85 -24.42
CA LEU A 25 0.17 15.54 -24.06
C LEU A 25 1.37 14.60 -24.03
N SER A 26 1.20 13.37 -23.54
CA SER A 26 2.25 12.35 -23.52
C SER A 26 2.73 12.00 -24.92
N LYS A 27 1.80 11.85 -25.88
CA LYS A 27 2.17 11.59 -27.29
C LYS A 27 2.91 12.78 -27.92
N LYS A 28 2.58 14.01 -27.52
CA LYS A 28 3.21 15.23 -28.03
C LYS A 28 4.64 15.42 -27.50
N TYR A 29 4.86 15.14 -26.23
CA TYR A 29 6.15 15.35 -25.56
C TYR A 29 6.97 14.06 -25.37
N HIS A 30 6.57 12.96 -26.01
CA HIS A 30 7.26 11.68 -25.85
C HIS A 30 8.73 11.79 -26.30
N PRO A 31 9.69 11.31 -25.51
CA PRO A 31 11.11 11.41 -25.85
C PRO A 31 11.44 10.65 -27.14
N ASP A 32 10.74 9.55 -27.43
CA ASP A 32 10.90 8.74 -28.64
C ASP A 32 10.41 9.45 -29.92
N ALA A 33 9.38 10.29 -29.81
CA ALA A 33 8.85 11.04 -30.96
C ALA A 33 9.65 12.31 -31.27
N ASN A 34 10.53 12.73 -30.35
CA ASN A 34 11.30 13.98 -30.42
C ASN A 34 12.82 13.76 -30.43
N ILE A 35 13.27 12.55 -30.77
CA ILE A 35 14.70 12.22 -30.90
C ILE A 35 15.33 13.12 -31.99
N GLY A 36 16.33 13.94 -31.62
CA GLY A 36 17.03 14.84 -32.54
C GLY A 36 16.43 16.24 -32.69
N SER A 37 15.40 16.60 -31.91
CA SER A 37 14.86 17.97 -31.90
C SER A 37 15.74 18.93 -31.07
N PRO A 38 15.93 20.19 -31.49
CA PRO A 38 16.72 21.18 -30.75
C PRO A 38 16.12 21.54 -29.38
N HIS A 39 14.84 21.22 -29.15
CA HIS A 39 14.10 21.46 -27.89
C HIS A 39 13.89 20.18 -27.06
N GLN A 40 14.72 19.16 -27.25
CA GLN A 40 14.58 17.87 -26.54
C GLN A 40 14.59 18.01 -25.01
N ALA A 41 15.41 18.92 -24.47
CA ALA A 41 15.46 19.19 -23.04
C ALA A 41 14.12 19.74 -22.52
N GLU A 42 13.56 20.75 -23.20
CA GLU A 42 12.27 21.35 -22.85
C GLU A 42 11.11 20.34 -22.95
N TYR A 43 11.07 19.51 -23.99
CA TYR A 43 10.03 18.48 -24.12
C TYR A 43 10.12 17.41 -23.03
N THR A 44 11.34 17.07 -22.62
CA THR A 44 11.58 16.13 -21.52
C THR A 44 11.07 16.70 -20.19
N GLU A 45 11.31 17.99 -19.93
CA GLU A 45 10.80 18.68 -18.75
C GLU A 45 9.27 18.75 -18.75
N LYS A 46 8.66 19.16 -19.86
CA LYS A 46 7.20 19.19 -20.00
C LYS A 46 6.57 17.81 -19.86
N PHE A 47 7.22 16.76 -20.35
CA PHE A 47 6.76 15.40 -20.16
C PHE A 47 6.74 14.99 -18.68
N LYS A 48 7.80 15.32 -17.93
CA LYS A 48 7.86 15.09 -16.48
C LYS A 48 6.78 15.87 -15.73
N GLU A 49 6.54 17.12 -16.10
CA GLU A 49 5.48 17.95 -15.50
C GLU A 49 4.09 17.34 -15.74
N VAL A 50 3.80 16.91 -16.98
CA VAL A 50 2.54 16.27 -17.35
C VAL A 50 2.34 14.95 -16.59
N GLN A 51 3.40 14.15 -16.45
CA GLN A 51 3.37 12.91 -15.67
C GLN A 51 3.10 13.18 -14.19
N ASN A 52 3.81 14.14 -13.60
CA ASN A 52 3.61 14.52 -12.20
C ASN A 52 2.20 15.06 -11.96
N ALA A 53 1.69 15.92 -12.84
CA ALA A 53 0.34 16.47 -12.74
C ALA A 53 -0.74 15.38 -12.79
N TYR A 54 -0.64 14.45 -13.76
CA TYR A 54 -1.55 13.31 -13.86
C TYR A 54 -1.50 12.44 -12.60
N LYS A 55 -0.29 12.11 -12.12
CA LYS A 55 -0.10 11.32 -10.91
C LYS A 55 -0.74 12.00 -9.69
N THR A 56 -0.48 13.28 -9.47
CA THR A 56 -1.06 14.03 -8.34
C THR A 56 -2.59 14.07 -8.38
N ILE A 57 -3.20 14.26 -9.57
CA ILE A 57 -4.67 14.23 -9.70
C ILE A 57 -5.22 12.83 -9.41
N MET A 58 -4.61 11.80 -10.00
CA MET A 58 -5.05 10.42 -9.80
C MET A 58 -4.85 9.96 -8.35
N ASP A 59 -3.75 10.32 -7.71
CA ASP A 59 -3.47 10.00 -6.31
C ASP A 59 -4.41 10.75 -5.36
N ALA A 60 -4.74 12.02 -5.64
CA ALA A 60 -5.73 12.77 -4.87
C ALA A 60 -7.14 12.18 -4.99
N ARG A 61 -7.52 11.70 -6.19
CA ARG A 61 -8.80 11.01 -6.41
C ARG A 61 -8.82 9.61 -5.80
N LYS A 62 -7.70 8.89 -5.83
CA LYS A 62 -7.54 7.58 -5.18
C LYS A 62 -7.53 7.67 -3.66
N ASN A 63 -6.89 8.68 -3.07
CA ASN A 63 -6.82 8.84 -1.61
C ASN A 63 -8.17 9.22 -0.97
N GLY A 64 -9.15 9.69 -1.75
CA GLY A 64 -10.55 9.84 -1.31
C GLY A 64 -11.43 8.62 -1.55
N THR A 65 -10.91 7.59 -2.23
CA THR A 65 -11.74 6.50 -2.77
C THR A 65 -11.23 5.17 -2.24
N GLN A 66 -11.99 4.61 -1.28
CA GLN A 66 -11.99 3.17 -1.00
C GLN A 66 -12.00 2.38 -2.33
N PRO A 67 -11.34 1.22 -2.40
CA PRO A 67 -10.93 0.57 -3.65
C PRO A 67 -12.06 0.53 -4.68
N HIS A 68 -11.91 1.32 -5.73
CA HIS A 68 -12.82 1.26 -6.87
C HIS A 68 -12.50 -0.02 -7.64
N PHE A 69 -13.24 -1.06 -7.30
CA PHE A 69 -13.18 -2.36 -7.96
C PHE A 69 -13.56 -2.19 -9.44
N ASN A 70 -12.57 -2.12 -10.32
CA ASN A 70 -12.77 -2.25 -11.76
C ASN A 70 -12.71 -3.75 -12.12
N GLY A 71 -13.69 -4.49 -11.61
CA GLY A 71 -13.80 -5.91 -11.82
C GLY A 71 -14.32 -6.22 -13.22
N GLN A 72 -13.41 -6.49 -14.15
CA GLN A 72 -13.72 -7.24 -15.37
C GLN A 72 -14.03 -8.71 -14.98
N TYR A 73 -15.18 -8.96 -14.36
CA TYR A 73 -15.68 -10.30 -14.07
C TYR A 73 -16.91 -10.55 -14.93
N GLU A 74 -16.67 -11.07 -16.13
CA GLU A 74 -17.64 -11.17 -17.23
C GLU A 74 -18.63 -12.34 -17.09
N ASN A 75 -18.78 -12.95 -15.91
CA ASN A 75 -19.59 -14.16 -15.72
C ASN A 75 -20.29 -14.23 -14.35
N GLN A 76 -21.00 -13.18 -13.98
CA GLN A 76 -21.97 -13.23 -12.88
C GLN A 76 -23.33 -12.77 -13.39
N THR A 77 -24.38 -13.47 -12.95
CA THR A 77 -25.75 -13.09 -13.23
C THR A 77 -25.96 -11.64 -12.81
N GLY A 78 -26.62 -10.83 -13.64
CA GLY A 78 -26.66 -9.36 -13.45
C GLY A 78 -27.15 -8.89 -12.07
N GLN A 79 -27.86 -9.75 -11.32
CA GLN A 79 -28.29 -9.51 -9.95
C GLN A 79 -27.13 -9.47 -8.94
N GLU A 80 -26.14 -10.36 -9.04
CA GLU A 80 -24.97 -10.37 -8.15
C GLU A 80 -24.06 -9.19 -8.44
N ALA A 81 -23.85 -8.87 -9.72
CA ALA A 81 -23.11 -7.69 -10.15
C ALA A 81 -23.73 -6.40 -9.57
N TYR A 82 -25.06 -6.28 -9.55
CA TYR A 82 -25.74 -5.16 -8.91
C TYR A 82 -25.46 -5.09 -7.39
N ALA A 83 -25.49 -6.22 -6.69
CA ALA A 83 -25.21 -6.28 -5.25
C ALA A 83 -23.77 -5.82 -4.91
N TYR A 84 -22.77 -6.21 -5.70
CA TYR A 84 -21.39 -5.75 -5.50
C TYR A 84 -21.23 -4.25 -5.74
N ASN A 85 -21.88 -3.71 -6.78
CA ASN A 85 -21.87 -2.27 -7.04
C ASN A 85 -22.53 -1.51 -5.87
N GLN A 86 -23.66 -2.00 -5.38
CA GLN A 86 -24.34 -1.41 -4.23
C GLN A 86 -23.47 -1.47 -2.95
N ALA A 87 -22.83 -2.60 -2.67
CA ALA A 87 -21.91 -2.75 -1.54
C ALA A 87 -20.71 -1.78 -1.66
N ALA A 88 -20.16 -1.60 -2.86
CA ALA A 88 -19.08 -0.64 -3.11
C ALA A 88 -19.51 0.80 -2.79
N MET A 89 -20.74 1.18 -3.12
CA MET A 89 -21.27 2.52 -2.79
C MET A 89 -21.34 2.73 -1.28
N TYR A 90 -21.81 1.74 -0.51
CA TYR A 90 -21.85 1.83 0.94
C TYR A 90 -20.45 1.90 1.57
N MET A 91 -19.46 1.18 1.01
CA MET A 91 -18.07 1.29 1.44
C MET A 91 -17.50 2.69 1.21
N GLN A 92 -17.81 3.31 0.06
CA GLN A 92 -17.41 4.70 -0.23
C GLN A 92 -18.07 5.70 0.73
N ALA A 93 -19.32 5.44 1.12
CA ALA A 93 -20.04 6.21 2.14
C ALA A 93 -19.55 5.93 3.58
N ASN A 94 -18.54 5.08 3.77
CA ASN A 94 -18.02 4.66 5.07
C ASN A 94 -19.07 3.93 5.94
N GLN A 95 -20.09 3.32 5.31
CA GLN A 95 -21.17 2.57 5.94
C GLN A 95 -20.94 1.06 5.76
N PHE A 96 -19.96 0.52 6.48
CA PHE A 96 -19.53 -0.88 6.31
C PHE A 96 -20.54 -1.90 6.82
N ASP A 97 -21.38 -1.54 7.80
CA ASP A 97 -22.45 -2.42 8.30
C ASP A 97 -23.50 -2.70 7.21
N GLU A 98 -23.91 -1.68 6.46
CA GLU A 98 -24.86 -1.84 5.36
C GLU A 98 -24.23 -2.58 4.18
N ALA A 99 -22.96 -2.28 3.87
CA ALA A 99 -22.21 -3.02 2.86
C ALA A 99 -22.14 -4.52 3.19
N TRP A 100 -21.90 -4.88 4.45
CA TRP A 100 -21.86 -6.27 4.91
C TRP A 100 -23.21 -6.98 4.73
N LYS A 101 -24.32 -6.33 5.07
CA LYS A 101 -25.67 -6.91 4.88
C LYS A 101 -25.92 -7.27 3.41
N ILE A 102 -25.56 -6.38 2.48
CA ILE A 102 -25.70 -6.65 1.05
C ILE A 102 -24.82 -7.83 0.62
N LEU A 103 -23.56 -7.86 1.06
CA LEU A 103 -22.65 -8.98 0.77
C LEU A 103 -23.16 -10.31 1.32
N ASP A 104 -23.81 -10.30 2.48
CA ASP A 104 -24.38 -11.51 3.09
C ASP A 104 -25.52 -12.10 2.25
N THR A 105 -26.27 -11.25 1.53
CA THR A 105 -27.35 -11.72 0.63
C THR A 105 -26.85 -12.56 -0.54
N ILE A 106 -25.60 -12.36 -0.96
CA ILE A 106 -25.00 -13.08 -2.09
C ILE A 106 -24.77 -14.52 -1.66
N ARG A 107 -25.20 -15.51 -2.44
CA ARG A 107 -25.04 -16.92 -2.05
C ARG A 107 -23.69 -17.50 -2.46
N VAL A 108 -23.18 -17.06 -3.60
CA VAL A 108 -21.94 -17.56 -4.17
C VAL A 108 -20.75 -16.80 -3.58
N ARG A 109 -19.83 -17.52 -2.93
CA ARG A 109 -18.62 -16.96 -2.32
C ARG A 109 -17.46 -17.07 -3.32
N ASN A 110 -17.41 -16.12 -4.25
CA ASN A 110 -16.31 -15.95 -5.20
C ASN A 110 -15.14 -15.17 -4.56
N ASP A 111 -14.04 -15.04 -5.30
CA ASP A 111 -12.85 -14.28 -4.89
C ASP A 111 -13.18 -12.82 -4.55
N VAL A 112 -14.09 -12.23 -5.34
CA VAL A 112 -14.58 -10.86 -5.17
C VAL A 112 -15.30 -10.69 -3.83
N TRP A 113 -16.16 -11.64 -3.47
CA TRP A 113 -16.88 -11.64 -2.21
C TRP A 113 -15.90 -11.65 -1.04
N PHE A 114 -14.87 -12.48 -1.10
CA PHE A 114 -13.85 -12.53 -0.05
C PHE A 114 -13.08 -11.21 0.05
N TYR A 115 -12.75 -10.59 -1.08
CA TYR A 115 -12.09 -9.28 -1.11
C TYR A 115 -12.94 -8.18 -0.45
N TYR A 116 -14.21 -8.05 -0.85
CA TYR A 116 -15.13 -7.07 -0.28
C TYR A 116 -15.39 -7.32 1.21
N SER A 117 -15.58 -8.59 1.58
CA SER A 117 -15.73 -9.02 2.97
C SER A 117 -14.50 -8.67 3.81
N ALA A 118 -13.30 -8.85 3.28
CA ALA A 118 -12.07 -8.49 3.98
C ALA A 118 -12.00 -6.99 4.30
N ILE A 119 -12.39 -6.13 3.35
CA ILE A 119 -12.42 -4.68 3.54
C ILE A 119 -13.45 -4.30 4.61
N CYS A 120 -14.68 -4.81 4.51
CA CYS A 120 -15.72 -4.58 5.52
C CYS A 120 -15.26 -5.01 6.91
N GLN A 121 -14.75 -6.24 7.05
CA GLN A 121 -14.34 -6.77 8.35
C GLN A 121 -13.16 -5.99 8.94
N ASN A 122 -12.23 -5.52 8.11
CA ASN A 122 -11.13 -4.68 8.58
C ASN A 122 -11.66 -3.34 9.12
N ALA A 123 -12.62 -2.73 8.43
CA ALA A 123 -13.23 -1.48 8.86
C ALA A 123 -14.09 -1.64 10.13
N LEU A 124 -14.75 -2.79 10.29
CA LEU A 124 -15.51 -3.16 11.49
C LEU A 124 -14.64 -3.56 12.68
N GLY A 125 -13.31 -3.62 12.52
CA GLY A 125 -12.35 -3.97 13.58
C GLY A 125 -12.05 -5.46 13.71
N ASN A 126 -12.67 -6.32 12.91
CA ASN A 126 -12.43 -7.77 12.88
C ASN A 126 -11.21 -8.13 12.02
N ARG A 127 -10.05 -7.59 12.39
CA ARG A 127 -8.81 -7.67 11.61
C ARG A 127 -8.35 -9.09 11.29
N LEU A 128 -8.50 -10.04 12.22
CA LEU A 128 -8.12 -11.43 11.99
C LEU A 128 -8.95 -12.06 10.85
N GLN A 129 -10.27 -11.84 10.85
CA GLN A 129 -11.15 -12.32 9.79
C GLN A 129 -10.84 -11.65 8.46
N ALA A 130 -10.54 -10.35 8.48
CA ALA A 130 -10.14 -9.62 7.28
C ALA A 130 -8.88 -10.21 6.63
N ILE A 131 -7.87 -10.57 7.43
CA ILE A 131 -6.63 -11.20 6.92
C ILE A 131 -6.94 -12.56 6.28
N GLU A 132 -7.76 -13.39 6.93
CA GLU A 132 -8.12 -14.70 6.38
C GLU A 132 -8.87 -14.57 5.06
N PHE A 133 -9.87 -13.68 4.98
CA PHE A 133 -10.59 -13.43 3.73
C PHE A 133 -9.68 -12.88 2.62
N ALA A 134 -8.75 -11.98 2.94
CA ALA A 134 -7.79 -11.48 1.96
C ALA A 134 -6.84 -12.58 1.44
N LYS A 135 -6.39 -13.50 2.32
CA LYS A 135 -5.60 -14.68 1.89
C LYS A 135 -6.41 -15.58 0.98
N THR A 136 -7.68 -15.84 1.30
CA THR A 136 -8.57 -16.65 0.46
C THR A 136 -8.75 -16.02 -0.91
N ALA A 137 -9.04 -14.72 -0.99
CA ALA A 137 -9.16 -14.00 -2.26
C ALA A 137 -7.87 -14.09 -3.10
N TYR A 138 -6.71 -13.87 -2.48
CA TYR A 138 -5.42 -14.02 -3.13
C TYR A 138 -5.15 -15.45 -3.65
N SER A 139 -5.52 -16.47 -2.87
CA SER A 139 -5.34 -17.87 -3.29
C SER A 139 -6.22 -18.25 -4.49
N MET A 140 -7.39 -17.62 -4.63
CA MET A 140 -8.29 -17.85 -5.76
C MET A 140 -7.82 -17.13 -7.03
N ASN A 141 -7.34 -15.89 -6.90
CA ASN A 141 -6.81 -15.12 -8.03
C ASN A 141 -5.48 -14.43 -7.65
N PRO A 142 -4.34 -15.13 -7.77
CA PRO A 142 -3.04 -14.60 -7.38
C PRO A 142 -2.53 -13.51 -8.33
N ASN A 143 -3.08 -13.41 -9.54
CA ASN A 143 -2.67 -12.43 -10.54
C ASN A 143 -3.34 -11.06 -10.33
N ASN A 144 -4.32 -10.96 -9.43
CA ASN A 144 -5.00 -9.70 -9.15
C ASN A 144 -4.17 -8.84 -8.18
N LEU A 145 -3.67 -7.72 -8.69
CA LEU A 145 -2.83 -6.79 -7.93
C LEU A 145 -3.56 -6.21 -6.70
N GLU A 146 -4.87 -5.99 -6.77
CA GLU A 146 -5.64 -5.43 -5.66
C GLU A 146 -5.65 -6.36 -4.44
N TYR A 147 -5.66 -7.67 -4.66
CA TYR A 147 -5.67 -8.66 -3.58
C TYR A 147 -4.32 -8.73 -2.89
N ILE A 148 -3.23 -8.61 -3.66
CA ILE A 148 -1.86 -8.54 -3.14
C ILE A 148 -1.71 -7.30 -2.26
N ILE A 149 -2.13 -6.13 -2.76
CA ILE A 149 -2.03 -4.86 -2.03
C ILE A 149 -2.85 -4.91 -0.73
N LEU A 150 -4.09 -5.43 -0.79
CA LEU A 150 -4.93 -5.58 0.39
C LEU A 150 -4.29 -6.50 1.42
N LEU A 151 -3.80 -7.68 1.01
CA LEU A 151 -3.17 -8.62 1.93
C LEU A 151 -1.90 -8.02 2.58
N GLN A 152 -1.07 -7.35 1.79
CA GLN A 152 0.14 -6.70 2.30
C GLN A 152 -0.18 -5.59 3.31
N SER A 153 -1.18 -4.74 3.01
CA SER A 153 -1.60 -3.69 3.94
C SER A 153 -2.14 -4.29 5.24
N LEU A 154 -2.95 -5.34 5.14
CA LEU A 154 -3.47 -6.08 6.29
C LEU A 154 -2.39 -6.83 7.06
N GLN A 155 -1.29 -7.27 6.46
CA GLN A 155 -0.20 -7.93 7.20
C GLN A 155 0.76 -6.93 7.86
N SER A 156 1.05 -5.80 7.20
CA SER A 156 2.04 -4.81 7.65
C SER A 156 1.72 -4.18 9.02
N GLY A 157 0.44 -3.97 9.35
CA GLY A 157 0.04 -3.45 10.67
C GLY A 157 0.31 -4.40 11.85
N SER A 158 0.63 -5.67 11.59
CA SER A 158 0.97 -6.68 12.61
C SER A 158 2.49 -6.87 12.75
N SER A 159 3.26 -6.60 11.69
CA SER A 159 4.72 -6.77 11.66
C SER A 159 5.46 -5.72 12.51
N GLN A 160 4.84 -4.57 12.76
CA GLN A 160 5.44 -3.51 13.57
C GLN A 160 5.56 -3.88 15.06
N TYR A 161 4.73 -4.82 15.55
CA TYR A 161 4.79 -5.35 16.92
C TYR A 161 5.74 -6.55 17.07
N GLN A 162 6.00 -7.31 15.99
CA GLN A 162 6.96 -8.41 16.00
C GLN A 162 8.42 -7.95 15.79
N GLN A 163 8.65 -6.85 15.07
CA GLN A 163 10.00 -6.30 14.91
C GLN A 163 10.52 -5.59 16.17
N THR A 164 9.64 -5.02 17.00
CA THR A 164 10.02 -4.37 18.27
C THR A 164 10.31 -5.37 19.40
N SER A 165 9.75 -6.58 19.37
CA SER A 165 10.15 -7.67 20.28
C SER A 165 11.47 -8.34 19.87
N SER A 166 11.80 -8.34 18.58
CA SER A 166 13.07 -8.86 18.05
C SER A 166 14.28 -7.99 18.39
N GLN A 167 14.06 -6.70 18.70
CA GLN A 167 15.11 -5.75 19.09
C GLN A 167 15.42 -5.80 20.60
N TYR A 168 14.44 -6.15 21.45
CA TYR A 168 14.65 -6.38 22.89
C TYR A 168 14.83 -7.87 23.25
N GLY A 169 14.69 -8.77 22.28
CA GLY A 169 14.73 -10.23 22.46
C GLY A 169 15.95 -10.92 21.85
N ARG A 170 17.02 -10.22 21.47
CA ARG A 170 18.31 -10.89 21.26
C ARG A 170 18.85 -11.29 22.63
N ALA A 171 18.46 -12.48 23.09
CA ALA A 171 19.15 -13.18 24.15
C ALA A 171 20.62 -13.32 23.74
N MET A 172 21.46 -12.44 24.29
CA MET A 172 22.91 -12.56 24.23
C MET A 172 23.23 -13.95 24.80
N SER A 173 23.86 -14.82 24.00
CA SER A 173 24.16 -16.17 24.47
C SER A 173 25.10 -16.06 25.69
N PRO A 174 24.95 -16.91 26.73
CA PRO A 174 25.81 -16.86 27.92
C PRO A 174 27.31 -16.92 27.57
N SER A 175 27.65 -17.56 26.45
CA SER A 175 29.00 -17.63 25.88
C SER A 175 29.55 -16.29 25.37
N GLN A 176 28.71 -15.38 24.87
CA GLN A 176 29.13 -14.05 24.41
C GLN A 176 29.35 -13.07 25.58
N CYS A 177 28.60 -13.23 26.68
CA CYS A 177 28.81 -12.43 27.90
C CYS A 177 30.15 -12.74 28.57
N CYS A 178 30.54 -14.02 28.66
CA CYS A 178 31.81 -14.42 29.26
C CYS A 178 33.02 -13.98 28.43
N TYR A 179 32.91 -14.03 27.09
CA TYR A 179 34.00 -13.60 26.20
C TYR A 179 34.18 -12.08 26.21
N ALA A 180 33.08 -11.32 26.31
CA ALA A 180 33.13 -9.86 26.48
C ALA A 180 33.78 -9.45 27.82
N TYR A 181 33.51 -10.18 28.90
CA TYR A 181 34.13 -9.91 30.21
C TYR A 181 35.62 -10.26 30.26
N LEU A 182 36.02 -11.38 29.65
CA LEU A 182 37.43 -11.77 29.54
C LEU A 182 38.26 -10.81 28.68
N LEU A 183 37.69 -10.32 27.58
CA LEU A 183 38.35 -9.32 26.73
C LEU A 183 38.48 -7.96 27.43
N LEU A 184 37.49 -7.56 28.24
CA LEU A 184 37.55 -6.32 29.01
C LEU A 184 38.61 -6.38 30.12
N GLN A 185 38.79 -7.54 30.77
CA GLN A 185 39.85 -7.73 31.77
C GLN A 185 41.25 -7.77 31.16
N CYS A 186 41.41 -8.33 29.94
CA CYS A 186 42.69 -8.27 29.22
C CYS A 186 43.05 -6.85 28.76
N LEU A 187 42.07 -6.02 28.37
CA LEU A 187 42.32 -4.64 27.94
C LEU A 187 42.60 -3.68 29.10
N CYS A 188 42.02 -3.93 30.29
CA CYS A 188 42.31 -3.14 31.48
C CYS A 188 43.60 -3.55 32.23
N GLY A 189 44.09 -4.78 32.04
CA GLY A 189 45.34 -5.25 32.68
C GLY A 189 46.63 -4.71 32.06
N ALA A 190 46.57 -4.14 30.85
CA ALA A 190 47.75 -3.68 30.12
C ALA A 190 48.07 -2.18 30.27
N CYS A 191 47.21 -1.39 30.94
CA CYS A 191 47.39 0.06 31.07
C CYS A 191 47.68 0.58 32.48
N PHE A 192 47.53 -0.23 33.54
CA PHE A 192 47.89 0.21 34.90
C PHE A 192 48.68 -0.87 35.63
N GLY A 193 50.00 -0.84 35.41
CA GLY A 193 50.92 -1.32 36.42
C GLY A 193 50.77 -0.47 37.68
N GLY A 194 50.58 -1.13 38.83
CA GLY A 194 50.86 -0.55 40.13
C GLY A 194 49.66 -0.29 41.04
N ARG A 195 49.62 -1.10 42.11
CA ARG A 195 49.47 -0.66 43.52
C ARG A 195 48.13 -0.06 43.98
N TYR A 196 47.49 -0.82 44.90
CA TYR A 196 46.46 -0.45 45.89
C TYR A 196 45.09 -0.11 45.26
N GLY A 197 44.01 -0.84 45.53
CA GLY A 197 43.41 -1.05 46.85
C GLY A 197 42.30 -0.01 47.05
N ILE A 198 41.10 -0.46 47.44
CA ILE A 198 39.99 0.26 48.12
C ILE A 198 38.63 0.23 47.38
N ILE A 199 37.77 -0.67 47.88
CA ILE A 199 36.36 -0.51 48.30
C ILE A 199 35.36 0.05 47.27
N CYS A 200 34.52 -0.85 46.74
CA CYS A 200 33.17 -0.52 46.30
C CYS A 200 32.21 -0.56 47.51
N CYS A 201 31.55 0.57 47.79
CA CYS A 201 30.22 0.62 48.38
C CYS A 201 29.23 0.97 47.28
#